data_AF-A0A932J0P8-F1
#
_entry.id   AF-A0A932J0P8-F1
#
_cell.length_a   1.000
_cell.length_b   1.000
_cell.length_c   1.000
_cell.angle_alpha   90.00
_cell.angle_beta   90.00
_cell.angle_gamma   90.00
#
_symmetry.space_group_name_H-M   'P 1'
#
loop_
_entity.id
_entity.type
_entity.pdbx_description
1 polymer ?
#
loop_
_entity_poly.entity_id
_entity_poly.type
_entity_poly.pdbx_seq_one_letter_code
_entity_poly.pdbx_strand_id
1 'polypeptide(L)' 'MIQWQWCEFAQLTGAQVYAMLALRSEIFVLEQQCIYQDIDGKDFASWHLLGWQQE' A
#
# COMPACT_ATOMS: atom_id res chain seq x y z
N MET A 1 -13.90 -10.27 -8.96
CA MET A 1 -14.60 -9.25 -8.12
C MET A 1 -13.56 -8.58 -7.23
N ILE A 2 -13.70 -7.29 -6.86
CA ILE A 2 -12.76 -6.68 -5.91
C ILE A 2 -13.22 -6.95 -4.49
N GLN A 3 -12.37 -7.59 -3.69
CA GLN A 3 -12.55 -7.73 -2.25
C GLN A 3 -11.84 -6.58 -1.54
N TRP A 4 -12.60 -5.79 -0.80
CA TRP A 4 -12.09 -4.67 -0.03
C TRP A 4 -11.78 -5.05 1.41
N GLN A 5 -10.71 -4.49 1.96
CA GLN A 5 -10.28 -4.69 3.33
C GLN A 5 -9.85 -3.35 3.94
N TRP A 6 -10.36 -3.04 5.13
CA TRP A 6 -9.90 -1.93 5.97
C TRP A 6 -9.08 -2.49 7.15
N CYS A 7 -7.90 -1.95 7.39
CA CYS A 7 -7.01 -2.43 8.45
C CYS A 7 -6.02 -1.35 8.92
N GLU A 8 -5.69 -1.42 10.21
CA GLU A 8 -4.52 -0.71 10.75
C GLU A 8 -3.23 -1.40 10.30
N PHE A 9 -2.12 -0.67 10.27
CA PHE A 9 -0.83 -1.22 9.82
C PHE A 9 -0.41 -2.48 10.58
N ALA A 10 -0.64 -2.53 11.90
CA ALA A 10 -0.29 -3.67 12.74
C ALA A 10 -1.09 -4.96 12.42
N GLN A 11 -2.19 -4.85 11.66
CA GLN A 11 -3.01 -5.98 11.23
C GLN A 11 -2.58 -6.54 9.87
N LEU A 12 -1.69 -5.84 9.16
CA LEU A 12 -1.18 -6.27 7.87
C LEU A 12 -0.11 -7.35 8.05
N THR A 13 -0.18 -8.40 7.23
CA THR A 13 0.94 -9.33 7.08
C THR A 13 2.09 -8.67 6.33
N GLY A 14 3.31 -9.19 6.49
CA GLY A 14 4.47 -8.69 5.73
C GLY A 14 4.26 -8.72 4.21
N ALA A 15 3.53 -9.72 3.70
CA ALA A 15 3.19 -9.81 2.28
C ALA A 15 2.24 -8.69 1.83
N GLN A 16 1.25 -8.34 2.66
CA GLN A 16 0.31 -7.25 2.35
C GLN A 16 1.01 -5.89 2.41
N VAL A 17 1.90 -5.68 3.39
CA VAL A 17 2.74 -4.47 3.45
C VAL A 17 3.58 -4.36 2.18
N TYR A 18 4.25 -5.44 1.76
CA TYR A 18 5.06 -5.43 0.55
C TYR A 18 4.24 -5.11 -0.71
N ALA A 19 3.07 -5.75 -0.87
CA ALA A 19 2.19 -5.50 -2.01
C ALA A 19 1.72 -4.04 -2.07
N MET A 20 1.30 -3.48 -0.94
CA MET A 20 0.88 -2.09 -0.85
C MET A 20 2.01 -1.11 -1.22
N LEU A 21 3.21 -1.30 -0.66
CA LEU A 21 4.36 -0.43 -0.93
C LEU A 21 4.84 -0.55 -2.38
N ALA A 22 4.84 -1.75 -2.95
CA ALA A 22 5.20 -1.97 -4.34
C ALA A 22 4.25 -1.22 -5.29
N LEU A 23 2.95 -1.35 -5.08
CA LEU A 23 1.93 -0.66 -5.90
C LEU A 23 2.07 0.87 -5.81
N ARG A 24 2.29 1.40 -4.60
CA ARG A 24 2.52 2.84 -4.41
C ARG A 24 3.78 3.34 -5.12
N SER A 25 4.86 2.57 -5.06
CA SER A 25 6.12 2.90 -5.73
C SER A 25 5.96 2.91 -7.26
N GLU A 26 5.24 1.93 -7.82
CA GLU A 26 4.95 1.85 -9.25
C GLU A 26 4.26 3.12 -9.76
N ILE A 27 3.27 3.63 -9.01
CA ILE A 27 2.52 4.81 -9.42
C ILE A 27 3.22 6.11 -9.03
N PHE A 28 3.50 6.30 -7.74
CA PHE A 28 3.93 7.60 -7.20
C PHE A 28 5.40 7.90 -7.45
N VAL A 29 6.24 6.89 -7.70
CA VAL A 29 7.67 7.09 -7.99
C VAL A 29 7.96 6.88 -9.48
N LEU A 30 7.55 5.76 -10.04
CA LEU A 30 7.91 5.40 -11.42
C LEU A 30 7.01 6.07 -12.46
N GLU A 31 5.69 5.83 -12.42
CA GLU A 31 4.75 6.38 -13.42
C GLU A 31 4.73 7.91 -13.39
N GLN A 32 4.65 8.50 -12.19
CA GLN A 32 4.67 9.95 -12.02
C GLN A 32 6.07 10.57 -12.18
N GLN A 33 7.12 9.76 -12.33
CA GLN A 33 8.52 10.20 -12.41
C GLN A 33 8.92 11.14 -11.25
N CYS A 34 8.35 10.91 -10.07
CA CYS A 34 8.50 11.76 -8.90
C CYS A 34 9.36 11.04 -7.85
N ILE A 35 10.65 11.38 -7.78
CA ILE A 35 11.54 10.82 -6.77
C ILE A 35 11.23 11.51 -5.43
N TYR A 36 10.35 10.90 -4.65
CA TYR A 36 9.97 11.35 -3.33
C TYR A 36 10.02 10.19 -2.32
N GLN A 37 10.16 10.51 -1.05
CA GLN A 37 10.19 9.53 0.04
C GLN A 37 8.77 9.02 0.35
N ASP A 38 8.30 8.03 -0.41
CA ASP A 38 6.98 7.40 -0.19
C ASP A 38 6.88 6.72 1.18
N ILE A 39 7.96 6.06 1.62
CA ILE A 39 8.04 5.41 2.91
C ILE A 39 8.54 6.45 3.94
N ASP A 40 7.62 7.30 4.40
CA ASP A 40 7.89 8.42 5.31
C ASP A 40 7.64 8.10 6.79
N GLY A 41 7.22 6.87 7.10
CA GLY A 41 6.92 6.39 8.45
C GLY A 41 5.50 6.68 8.94
N LYS A 42 4.65 7.36 8.17
CA LYS A 42 3.25 7.61 8.55
C LYS A 42 2.36 6.36 8.43
N ASP A 43 2.80 5.36 7.67
CA ASP A 43 2.08 4.11 7.48
C ASP A 43 1.69 3.45 8.80
N PHE A 44 2.58 3.49 9.81
CA PHE A 44 2.37 2.88 11.12
C PHE A 44 1.15 3.43 11.89
N ALA A 45 0.79 4.70 11.67
CA ALA A 45 -0.31 5.37 12.35
C ALA A 45 -1.56 5.55 11.47
N SER A 46 -1.53 5.00 10.26
CA SER A 46 -2.57 5.18 9.25
C SER A 46 -3.49 3.96 9.16
N TRP A 47 -4.71 4.23 8.73
CA TRP A 47 -5.61 3.20 8.25
C TRP A 47 -5.40 2.96 6.76
N HIS A 48 -5.45 1.69 6.36
CA HIS A 48 -5.18 1.23 5.01
C HIS A 48 -6.43 0.58 4.43
N LEU A 49 -6.92 1.11 3.31
CA LEU A 49 -7.94 0.50 2.47
C LEU A 49 -7.25 -0.25 1.33
N LEU A 50 -7.28 -1.58 1.36
CA LEU A 50 -6.70 -2.44 0.32
C LEU A 50 -7.81 -3.07 -0.53
N GLY A 51 -7.59 -3.13 -1.84
CA GLY A 51 -8.45 -3.81 -2.79
C GLY A 51 -7.72 -5.00 -3.42
N TRP A 52 -8.28 -6.19 -3.25
CA TRP A 52 -7.74 -7.43 -3.80
C TRP A 52 -8.59 -7.92 -4.95
N GLN A 53 -7.98 -8.20 -6.09
CA GLN A 53 -8.68 -8.81 -7.20
C GLN A 53 -8.83 -10.31 -6.95
N GLN A 54 -10.06 -10.77 -6.78
CA GLN A 54 -10.37 -12.21 -6.79
C GLN A 54 -10.44 -12.68 -8.23
N GLU A 55 -9.79 -13.82 -8.51
CA GLU A 55 -9.99 -14.61 -9.74
C GLU A 55 -11.45 -15.02 -9.93
#